data_AF-A0A101QX04-F1
#
_entry.id   AF-A0A101QX04-F1
#
_cell.length_a   1.000
_cell.length_b   1.000
_cell.length_c   1.000
_cell.angle_alpha   90.00
_cell.angle_beta   90.00
_cell.angle_gamma   90.00
#
_symmetry.space_group_name_H-M   'P 1'
#
loop_
_entity.id
_entity.type
_entity.pdbx_description
1 polymer ?
#
loop_
_entity_poly.entity_id
_entity_poly.type
_entity_poly.pdbx_seq_one_letter_code
_entity_poly.pdbx_strand_id
1 'polypeptide(L)'
;MAIQRPTGPTYHLPTSQALGAAVDKALNDARRATEHLGRTMAVVTAAGVRDILTGHESDAPFGAARLELVEGEDGSLFPTGRYWTQAGEERTFTEAVGQTDAGNALHDLSGWTAYLDESNWDIWWPLCDELPDRDRRRAFALDLARAAALTIEPAPAEAAGEVQMVEALVCANDRDRYPALLDPADQRGGHVRPWFDLPTVRRIAADTRREARRYGHGSTDTVHVLTGTVDGARHTVVVVVSWMRLGGEHRTQAVEVLHPNTDGRYAVGGHAWCWYALDDDLMPQIPFRPASA
;
A
#
# COMPACT_ATOMS: atom_id res chain seq x y z
N MET A 1 37.30 33.44 -31.50
CA MET A 1 36.33 32.93 -30.51
C MET A 1 36.72 33.47 -29.15
N ALA A 2 35.87 34.30 -28.53
CA ALA A 2 36.11 34.78 -27.17
C ALA A 2 35.66 33.70 -26.17
N ILE A 3 36.55 33.31 -25.25
CA ILE A 3 36.22 32.37 -24.17
C ILE A 3 35.34 33.12 -23.17
N GLN A 4 34.05 32.80 -23.15
CA GLN A 4 33.12 33.34 -22.17
C GLN A 4 33.45 32.75 -20.80
N ARG A 5 33.90 33.59 -19.86
CA ARG A 5 34.19 33.16 -18.49
C ARG A 5 32.88 32.93 -17.74
N PRO A 6 32.75 31.84 -16.96
CA PRO A 6 31.59 31.65 -16.09
C PRO A 6 31.49 32.82 -15.11
N THR A 7 30.33 33.45 -15.00
CA THR A 7 30.07 34.61 -14.12
C THR A 7 29.21 34.26 -12.90
N GLY A 8 28.70 33.03 -12.80
CA GLY A 8 27.90 32.58 -11.66
C GLY A 8 28.76 32.12 -10.48
N PRO A 9 28.28 32.25 -9.23
CA PRO A 9 28.96 31.69 -8.06
C PRO A 9 29.05 30.15 -8.18
N THR A 10 30.18 29.59 -7.77
CA THR A 10 30.34 28.14 -7.61
C THR A 10 29.40 27.63 -6.52
N TYR A 11 28.56 26.65 -6.82
CA TYR A 11 27.78 25.96 -5.80
C TYR A 11 28.69 25.10 -4.92
N HIS A 12 28.43 25.07 -3.61
CA HIS A 12 29.15 24.20 -2.70
C HIS A 12 28.51 22.81 -2.70
N LEU A 13 29.28 21.80 -3.07
CA LEU A 13 28.90 20.40 -2.91
C LEU A 13 29.47 19.84 -1.60
N PRO A 14 28.83 18.82 -0.99
CA PRO A 14 29.47 17.99 0.03
C PRO A 14 30.79 17.39 -0.50
N THR A 15 31.67 16.96 0.41
CA THR A 15 32.91 16.29 0.00
C THR A 15 32.61 15.03 -0.81
N SER A 16 33.50 14.65 -1.73
CA SER A 16 33.37 13.42 -2.52
C SER A 16 33.19 12.18 -1.63
N GLN A 17 33.84 12.16 -0.47
CA GLN A 17 33.68 11.11 0.53
C GLN A 17 32.25 11.08 1.12
N ALA A 18 31.69 12.24 1.48
CA ALA A 18 30.32 12.31 2.00
C ALA A 18 29.29 11.90 0.95
N LEU A 19 29.49 12.31 -0.31
CA LEU A 19 28.64 11.88 -1.43
C LEU A 19 28.75 10.36 -1.67
N GLY A 20 29.95 9.79 -1.67
CA GLY A 20 30.16 8.35 -1.81
C GLY A 20 29.45 7.56 -0.69
N ALA A 21 29.63 7.97 0.56
CA ALA A 21 28.96 7.32 1.69
C ALA A 21 27.42 7.41 1.61
N ALA A 22 26.87 8.55 1.14
CA ALA A 22 25.44 8.71 0.95
C ALA A 22 24.89 7.80 -0.16
N VAL A 23 25.62 7.67 -1.28
CA VAL A 23 25.27 6.75 -2.38
C VAL A 23 25.32 5.30 -1.91
N ASP A 24 26.39 4.88 -1.24
CA ASP A 24 26.54 3.52 -0.72
C ASP A 24 25.41 3.18 0.27
N LYS A 25 25.06 4.12 1.15
CA LYS A 25 23.93 3.96 2.06
C LYS A 25 22.62 3.79 1.29
N ALA A 26 22.33 4.67 0.33
CA ALA A 26 21.10 4.62 -0.45
C ALA A 26 20.96 3.31 -1.25
N LEU A 27 22.04 2.83 -1.87
CA LEU A 27 22.06 1.56 -2.60
C LEU A 27 21.85 0.36 -1.66
N ASN A 28 22.49 0.37 -0.49
CA ASN A 28 22.29 -0.68 0.50
C ASN A 28 20.87 -0.67 1.10
N ASP A 29 20.30 0.51 1.33
CA ASP A 29 18.92 0.66 1.79
C ASP A 29 17.94 0.12 0.74
N ALA A 30 18.14 0.48 -0.53
CA ALA A 30 17.33 -0.02 -1.64
C ALA A 30 17.41 -1.56 -1.75
N ARG A 31 18.62 -2.14 -1.71
CA ARG A 31 18.80 -3.59 -1.71
C ARG A 31 18.08 -4.27 -0.55
N ARG A 32 18.22 -3.74 0.68
CA ARG A 32 17.52 -4.28 1.86
C ARG A 32 16.01 -4.21 1.71
N ALA A 33 15.48 -3.12 1.14
CA ALA A 33 14.06 -2.98 0.87
C ALA A 33 13.59 -4.02 -0.15
N THR A 34 14.34 -4.25 -1.24
CA THR A 34 14.04 -5.28 -2.24
C THR A 34 14.08 -6.69 -1.65
N GLU A 35 15.07 -7.02 -0.82
CA GLU A 35 15.12 -8.31 -0.13
C GLU A 35 13.93 -8.50 0.82
N HIS A 36 13.59 -7.46 1.59
CA HIS A 36 12.45 -7.47 2.50
C HIS A 36 11.12 -7.64 1.75
N LEU A 37 10.96 -6.98 0.60
CA LEU A 37 9.83 -7.16 -0.30
C LEU A 37 9.73 -8.63 -0.75
N GLY A 38 10.82 -9.22 -1.24
CA GLY A 38 10.83 -10.63 -1.66
C GLY A 38 10.42 -11.59 -0.54
N ARG A 39 10.93 -11.39 0.69
CA ARG A 39 10.56 -12.22 1.85
C ARG A 39 9.08 -12.07 2.19
N THR A 40 8.60 -10.82 2.23
CA THR A 40 7.19 -10.51 2.52
C THR A 40 6.27 -11.13 1.48
N MET A 41 6.59 -11.00 0.20
CA MET A 41 5.77 -11.53 -0.89
C MET A 41 5.73 -13.06 -0.87
N ALA A 42 6.85 -13.74 -0.60
CA ALA A 42 6.86 -15.20 -0.46
C ALA A 42 5.94 -15.69 0.69
N VAL A 43 5.98 -15.01 1.86
CA VAL A 43 5.10 -15.33 3.00
C VAL A 43 3.63 -15.04 2.66
N VAL A 44 3.34 -13.89 2.05
CA VAL A 44 1.98 -13.50 1.64
C VAL A 44 1.43 -14.50 0.61
N THR A 45 2.24 -14.93 -0.36
CA THR A 45 1.86 -15.99 -1.29
C THR A 45 1.51 -17.28 -0.55
N ALA A 46 2.33 -17.73 0.40
CA ALA A 46 2.04 -18.95 1.16
C ALA A 46 0.76 -18.84 1.99
N ALA A 47 0.55 -17.71 2.66
CA ALA A 47 -0.67 -17.41 3.39
C ALA A 47 -1.90 -17.36 2.46
N GLY A 48 -1.75 -16.74 1.29
CA GLY A 48 -2.80 -16.67 0.26
C GLY A 48 -3.23 -18.06 -0.20
N VAL A 49 -2.28 -18.96 -0.52
CA VAL A 49 -2.60 -20.35 -0.90
C VAL A 49 -3.36 -21.07 0.22
N ARG A 50 -2.95 -20.90 1.48
CA ARG A 50 -3.68 -21.45 2.63
C ARG A 50 -5.11 -20.95 2.65
N ASP A 51 -5.27 -19.63 2.61
CA ASP A 51 -6.57 -18.98 2.70
C ASP A 51 -7.52 -19.43 1.58
N ILE A 52 -7.02 -19.52 0.35
CA ILE A 52 -7.77 -20.04 -0.81
C ILE A 52 -8.26 -21.46 -0.52
N LEU A 53 -7.36 -22.36 -0.13
CA LEU A 53 -7.70 -23.78 0.04
C LEU A 53 -8.51 -24.09 1.31
N THR A 54 -8.58 -23.15 2.24
CA THR A 54 -9.28 -23.31 3.54
C THR A 54 -10.52 -22.42 3.67
N GLY A 55 -10.83 -21.57 2.68
CA GLY A 55 -11.90 -20.59 2.81
C GLY A 55 -11.66 -19.56 3.92
N HIS A 56 -10.39 -19.20 4.16
CA HIS A 56 -9.93 -18.31 5.23
C HIS A 56 -10.14 -18.83 6.67
N GLU A 57 -10.43 -20.11 6.86
CA GLU A 57 -10.53 -20.71 8.19
C GLU A 57 -9.13 -21.07 8.73
N SER A 58 -8.68 -20.39 9.79
CA SER A 58 -7.32 -20.55 10.33
C SER A 58 -7.01 -21.96 10.85
N ASP A 59 -8.04 -22.69 11.28
CA ASP A 59 -7.91 -24.00 11.92
C ASP A 59 -8.25 -25.16 10.96
N ALA A 60 -8.63 -24.85 9.71
CA ALA A 60 -8.94 -25.86 8.72
C ALA A 60 -7.69 -26.64 8.29
N PRO A 61 -7.83 -27.94 7.96
CA PRO A 61 -6.70 -28.76 7.55
C PRO A 61 -6.09 -28.23 6.24
N PHE A 62 -4.81 -27.92 6.26
CA PHE A 62 -4.06 -27.43 5.10
C PHE A 62 -3.01 -28.46 4.65
N GLY A 63 -3.21 -29.01 3.44
CA GLY A 63 -2.39 -30.10 2.92
C GLY A 63 -1.45 -29.74 1.76
N ALA A 64 -1.47 -28.50 1.26
CA ALA A 64 -0.60 -28.07 0.17
C ALA A 64 0.83 -27.86 0.69
N ALA A 65 1.80 -28.39 -0.06
CA ALA A 65 3.23 -28.29 0.24
C ALA A 65 3.95 -27.36 -0.74
N ARG A 66 3.56 -27.36 -2.02
CA ARG A 66 4.22 -26.57 -3.06
C ARG A 66 3.23 -25.90 -4.00
N LEU A 67 3.55 -24.70 -4.48
CA LEU A 67 2.79 -23.96 -5.50
C LEU A 67 3.59 -23.86 -6.79
N GLU A 68 2.97 -24.10 -7.94
CA GLU A 68 3.62 -23.88 -9.23
C GLU A 68 3.58 -22.39 -9.63
N LEU A 69 4.76 -21.86 -9.95
CA LEU A 69 4.98 -20.53 -10.51
C LEU A 69 5.59 -20.65 -11.91
N VAL A 70 5.25 -19.74 -12.81
CA VAL A 70 5.87 -19.60 -14.14
C VAL A 70 6.43 -18.20 -14.32
N GLU A 71 7.59 -18.12 -14.95
CA GLU A 71 8.26 -16.85 -15.25
C GLU A 71 7.57 -16.13 -16.42
N GLY A 72 7.26 -14.84 -16.25
CA GLY A 72 6.79 -13.93 -17.28
C GLY A 72 7.89 -13.49 -18.24
N GLU A 73 7.55 -12.69 -19.25
CA GLU A 73 8.54 -12.16 -20.20
C GLU A 73 9.49 -11.13 -19.56
N ASP A 74 9.07 -10.53 -18.45
CA ASP A 74 9.80 -9.53 -17.67
C ASP A 74 10.57 -10.13 -16.49
N GLY A 75 10.56 -11.46 -16.33
CA GLY A 75 11.19 -12.16 -15.20
C GLY A 75 10.31 -12.25 -13.95
N SER A 76 9.13 -11.62 -13.93
CA SER A 76 8.18 -11.70 -12.82
C SER A 76 7.54 -13.08 -12.73
N LEU A 77 7.23 -13.57 -11.53
CA LEU A 77 6.58 -14.88 -11.35
C LEU A 77 5.05 -14.79 -11.28
N PHE A 78 4.36 -15.78 -11.88
CA PHE A 78 2.91 -15.89 -11.87
C PHE A 78 2.44 -17.29 -11.45
N PRO A 79 1.43 -17.42 -10.58
CA PRO A 79 0.87 -18.72 -10.21
C PRO A 79 0.07 -19.31 -11.37
N THR A 80 0.20 -20.61 -11.57
CA THR A 80 -0.63 -21.32 -12.58
C THR A 80 -1.93 -21.86 -11.99
N GLY A 81 -2.04 -21.91 -10.67
CA GLY A 81 -3.11 -22.59 -9.93
C GLY A 81 -2.89 -24.07 -9.73
N ARG A 82 -1.76 -24.62 -10.19
CA ARG A 82 -1.30 -25.95 -9.79
C ARG A 82 -0.55 -25.91 -8.47
N TYR A 83 -0.76 -26.93 -7.66
CA TYR A 83 -0.06 -27.12 -6.39
C TYR A 83 0.13 -28.61 -6.13
N TRP A 84 1.05 -28.94 -5.22
CA TRP A 84 1.27 -30.32 -4.77
C TRP A 84 0.93 -30.46 -3.29
N THR A 85 0.31 -31.57 -2.92
CA THR A 85 0.09 -31.92 -1.52
C THR A 85 1.37 -32.39 -0.84
N GLN A 86 1.36 -32.55 0.49
CA GLN A 86 2.46 -33.19 1.22
C GLN A 86 2.77 -34.62 0.75
N ALA A 87 1.79 -35.33 0.19
CA ALA A 87 1.98 -36.65 -0.40
C ALA A 87 2.59 -36.61 -1.82
N GLY A 88 2.82 -35.41 -2.37
CA GLY A 88 3.33 -35.22 -3.73
C GLY A 88 2.27 -35.31 -4.82
N GLU A 89 0.98 -35.38 -4.46
CA GLU A 89 -0.12 -35.39 -5.42
C GLU A 89 -0.31 -33.99 -6.03
N GLU A 90 -0.27 -33.89 -7.36
CA GLU A 90 -0.58 -32.67 -8.09
C GLU A 90 -2.10 -32.42 -8.08
N ARG A 91 -2.50 -31.18 -7.82
CA ARG A 91 -3.88 -30.71 -7.81
C ARG A 91 -3.99 -29.31 -8.40
N THR A 92 -5.21 -28.89 -8.68
CA THR A 92 -5.51 -27.52 -9.13
C THR A 92 -6.44 -26.79 -8.17
N PHE A 93 -6.36 -25.45 -8.12
CA PHE A 93 -7.34 -24.65 -7.40
C PHE A 93 -8.77 -24.85 -7.94
N THR A 94 -8.94 -24.98 -9.25
CA THR A 94 -10.24 -25.23 -9.86
C THR A 94 -10.91 -26.50 -9.32
N GLU A 95 -10.15 -27.58 -9.11
CA GLU A 95 -10.68 -28.81 -8.49
C GLU A 95 -10.99 -28.65 -7.00
N ALA A 96 -10.20 -27.82 -6.30
CA ALA A 96 -10.32 -27.66 -4.85
C ALA A 96 -11.47 -26.71 -4.44
N VAL A 97 -11.63 -25.58 -5.14
CA VAL A 97 -12.55 -24.49 -4.76
C VAL A 97 -13.54 -24.11 -5.87
N GLY A 98 -13.43 -24.73 -7.05
CA GLY A 98 -14.28 -24.39 -8.19
C GLY A 98 -13.69 -23.28 -9.07
N GLN A 99 -14.20 -23.17 -10.30
CA GLN A 99 -13.61 -22.33 -11.35
C GLN A 99 -13.64 -20.83 -11.02
N THR A 100 -14.75 -20.32 -10.48
CA THR A 100 -14.91 -18.90 -10.18
C THR A 100 -13.97 -18.47 -9.06
N ASP A 101 -13.94 -19.21 -7.96
CA ASP A 101 -13.11 -18.87 -6.81
C ASP A 101 -11.63 -19.05 -7.13
N ALA A 102 -11.26 -20.09 -7.89
CA ALA A 102 -9.90 -20.27 -8.39
C ALA A 102 -9.45 -19.11 -9.29
N GLY A 103 -10.33 -18.60 -10.15
CA GLY A 103 -10.02 -17.46 -11.02
C GLY A 103 -9.74 -16.18 -10.23
N ASN A 104 -10.59 -15.86 -9.25
CA ASN A 104 -10.40 -14.71 -8.37
C ASN A 104 -9.13 -14.84 -7.54
N ALA A 105 -8.92 -16.02 -6.95
CA ALA A 105 -7.73 -16.35 -6.17
C ALA A 105 -6.43 -16.18 -6.98
N LEU A 106 -6.42 -16.63 -8.23
CA LEU A 106 -5.25 -16.47 -9.10
C LEU A 106 -4.99 -15.03 -9.48
N HIS A 107 -6.03 -14.24 -9.70
CA HIS A 107 -5.89 -12.81 -9.94
C HIS A 107 -5.20 -12.11 -8.75
N ASP A 108 -5.66 -12.39 -7.53
CA ASP A 108 -5.10 -11.80 -6.32
C ASP A 108 -3.65 -12.25 -6.08
N LEU A 109 -3.39 -13.57 -6.17
CA LEU A 109 -2.04 -14.13 -6.02
C LEU A 109 -1.06 -13.57 -7.06
N SER A 110 -1.50 -13.39 -8.31
CA SER A 110 -0.66 -12.83 -9.38
C SER A 110 -0.19 -11.41 -9.05
N GLY A 111 -1.02 -10.62 -8.36
CA GLY A 111 -0.63 -9.29 -7.90
C GLY A 111 0.52 -9.31 -6.89
N TRP A 112 0.68 -10.39 -6.11
CA TRP A 112 1.75 -10.52 -5.12
C TRP A 112 2.98 -11.22 -5.68
N THR A 113 2.80 -12.32 -6.42
CA THR A 113 3.94 -13.08 -6.98
C THR A 113 4.67 -12.32 -8.07
N ALA A 114 4.02 -11.36 -8.74
CA ALA A 114 4.69 -10.51 -9.73
C ALA A 114 5.84 -9.69 -9.13
N TYR A 115 5.90 -9.53 -7.81
CA TYR A 115 7.02 -8.90 -7.11
C TYR A 115 8.16 -9.89 -6.79
N LEU A 116 8.00 -11.18 -7.09
CA LEU A 116 9.09 -12.15 -7.07
C LEU A 116 9.70 -12.17 -8.47
N ASP A 117 10.86 -11.54 -8.62
CA ASP A 117 11.51 -11.31 -9.90
C ASP A 117 13.05 -11.44 -9.78
N GLU A 118 13.79 -11.07 -10.82
CA GLU A 118 15.26 -11.11 -10.82
C GLU A 118 15.87 -10.20 -9.73
N SER A 119 15.21 -9.10 -9.36
CA SER A 119 15.74 -8.13 -8.39
C SER A 119 15.84 -8.67 -6.96
N ASN A 120 15.04 -9.69 -6.63
CA ASN A 120 15.07 -10.38 -5.34
C ASN A 120 15.25 -11.90 -5.47
N TRP A 121 15.85 -12.34 -6.59
CA TRP A 121 16.15 -13.74 -6.90
C TRP A 121 16.80 -14.49 -5.73
N ASP A 122 17.82 -13.91 -5.10
CA ASP A 122 18.56 -14.51 -3.98
C ASP A 122 17.68 -14.86 -2.77
N ILE A 123 16.48 -14.28 -2.68
CA ILE A 123 15.53 -14.53 -1.59
C ILE A 123 14.59 -15.68 -1.94
N TRP A 124 13.92 -15.63 -3.10
CA TRP A 124 12.87 -16.59 -3.41
C TRP A 124 13.41 -17.84 -4.10
N TRP A 125 14.47 -17.74 -4.91
CA TRP A 125 15.04 -18.88 -5.63
C TRP A 125 15.40 -20.06 -4.71
N PRO A 126 16.05 -19.84 -3.54
CA PRO A 126 16.36 -20.94 -2.62
C PRO A 126 15.13 -21.67 -2.09
N LEU A 127 13.94 -21.08 -2.16
CA LEU A 127 12.66 -21.66 -1.69
C LEU A 127 11.98 -22.50 -2.77
N CYS A 128 12.51 -22.50 -3.99
CA CYS A 128 11.91 -23.16 -5.13
C CYS A 128 12.69 -24.41 -5.55
N ASP A 129 11.97 -25.42 -6.03
CA ASP A 129 12.52 -26.44 -6.92
C ASP A 129 12.27 -26.03 -8.37
N GLU A 130 13.24 -26.22 -9.27
CA GLU A 130 13.02 -26.00 -10.71
C GLU A 130 12.20 -27.16 -11.30
N LEU A 131 11.20 -26.81 -12.11
CA LEU A 131 10.32 -27.74 -12.81
C LEU A 131 10.62 -27.73 -14.31
N PRO A 132 10.15 -28.74 -15.07
CA PRO A 132 10.16 -28.66 -16.53
C PRO A 132 9.39 -27.44 -17.02
N ASP A 133 9.92 -26.78 -18.05
CA ASP A 133 9.31 -25.60 -18.66
C ASP A 133 7.83 -25.81 -19.01
N ARG A 134 7.05 -24.74 -18.84
CA ARG A 134 5.65 -24.65 -19.24
C ARG A 134 5.54 -23.68 -20.40
N ASP A 135 5.11 -24.15 -21.56
CA ASP A 135 4.97 -23.30 -22.76
C ASP A 135 6.24 -22.50 -23.09
N ARG A 136 7.41 -23.13 -22.93
CA ARG A 136 8.75 -22.53 -23.11
C ARG A 136 9.10 -21.42 -22.11
N ARG A 137 8.39 -21.35 -20.98
CA ARG A 137 8.70 -20.48 -19.85
C ARG A 137 9.19 -21.34 -18.69
N ARG A 138 10.17 -20.83 -17.96
CA ARG A 138 10.72 -21.51 -16.79
C ARG A 138 9.63 -21.63 -15.73
N ALA A 139 9.63 -22.76 -15.04
CA ALA A 139 8.63 -23.08 -14.04
C ALA A 139 9.30 -23.51 -12.74
N PHE A 140 8.67 -23.18 -11.63
CA PHE A 140 9.20 -23.37 -10.29
C PHE A 140 8.12 -23.92 -9.37
N ALA A 141 8.51 -24.78 -8.43
CA ALA A 141 7.65 -25.20 -7.33
C ALA A 141 8.10 -24.49 -6.05
N LEU A 142 7.38 -23.46 -5.63
CA LEU A 142 7.63 -22.74 -4.37
C LEU A 142 7.24 -23.61 -3.18
N ASP A 143 8.17 -23.88 -2.27
CA ASP A 143 7.91 -24.57 -1.00
C ASP A 143 7.16 -23.63 -0.02
N LEU A 144 5.90 -23.96 0.23
CA LEU A 144 4.99 -23.12 1.01
C LEU A 144 5.35 -23.09 2.50
N ALA A 145 5.89 -24.18 3.04
CA ALA A 145 6.28 -24.25 4.45
C ALA A 145 7.55 -23.41 4.69
N ARG A 146 8.53 -23.50 3.78
CA ARG A 146 9.75 -22.69 3.85
C ARG A 146 9.47 -21.21 3.62
N ALA A 147 8.59 -20.88 2.67
CA ALA A 147 8.15 -19.52 2.44
C ALA A 147 7.44 -18.93 3.68
N ALA A 148 6.50 -19.67 4.29
CA ALA A 148 5.81 -19.23 5.49
C ALA A 148 6.72 -19.09 6.72
N ALA A 149 7.85 -19.82 6.76
CA ALA A 149 8.82 -19.76 7.86
C ALA A 149 9.81 -18.58 7.74
N LEU A 150 9.79 -17.81 6.64
CA LEU A 150 10.63 -16.63 6.51
C LEU A 150 10.30 -15.62 7.61
N THR A 151 11.33 -15.08 8.24
CA THR A 151 11.16 -13.97 9.18
C THR A 151 10.89 -12.70 8.38
N ILE A 152 9.71 -12.14 8.55
CA ILE A 152 9.41 -10.76 8.14
C ILE A 152 9.87 -9.90 9.31
N GLU A 153 11.10 -9.39 9.23
CA GLU A 153 11.49 -8.30 10.11
C GLU A 153 10.49 -7.17 9.87
N PRO A 154 9.86 -6.59 10.90
CA PRO A 154 9.06 -5.40 10.69
C PRO A 154 9.93 -4.41 9.93
N ALA A 155 9.41 -3.86 8.82
CA ALA A 155 10.10 -2.79 8.09
C ALA A 155 10.66 -1.84 9.17
N PRO A 156 11.97 -1.54 9.15
CA PRO A 156 12.62 -0.83 10.24
C PRO A 156 11.74 0.37 10.48
N ALA A 157 11.08 0.41 11.65
CA ALA A 157 10.07 1.41 11.94
C ALA A 157 10.76 2.71 11.57
N GLU A 158 10.33 3.32 10.45
CA GLU A 158 11.04 4.44 9.83
C GLU A 158 11.34 5.33 10.99
N ALA A 159 12.64 5.48 11.33
CA ALA A 159 13.01 5.95 12.66
C ALA A 159 12.22 7.22 12.88
N ALA A 160 11.14 7.08 13.63
CA ALA A 160 10.08 8.06 13.64
C ALA A 160 10.63 9.09 14.60
N GLY A 161 11.61 9.85 14.12
CA GLY A 161 11.96 11.11 14.71
C GLY A 161 10.64 11.79 14.94
N GLU A 162 10.43 12.27 16.16
CA GLU A 162 9.16 12.86 16.59
C GLU A 162 8.58 13.67 15.43
N VAL A 163 7.54 13.11 14.81
CA VAL A 163 6.96 13.72 13.62
C VAL A 163 6.33 15.00 14.13
N GLN A 164 6.96 16.12 13.81
CA GLN A 164 6.46 17.42 14.23
C GLN A 164 5.25 17.74 13.36
N MET A 165 4.08 17.33 13.85
CA MET A 165 2.81 17.66 13.23
C MET A 165 2.62 19.18 13.26
N VAL A 166 2.23 19.76 12.13
CA VAL A 166 1.96 21.20 11.99
C VAL A 166 0.47 21.41 11.81
N GLU A 167 -0.10 22.38 12.53
CA GLU A 167 -1.47 22.82 12.32
C GLU A 167 -1.58 23.67 11.05
N ALA A 168 -2.54 23.35 10.18
CA ALA A 168 -2.83 24.11 8.99
C ALA A 168 -4.31 24.00 8.59
N LEU A 169 -4.77 24.93 7.76
CA LEU A 169 -6.03 24.77 7.03
C LEU A 169 -5.77 23.94 5.78
N VAL A 170 -6.64 22.98 5.50
CA VAL A 170 -6.62 22.17 4.27
C VAL A 170 -7.91 22.28 3.49
N CYS A 171 -7.82 22.05 2.19
CA CYS A 171 -8.92 22.05 1.24
C CYS A 171 -8.75 20.92 0.21
N ALA A 172 -9.85 20.40 -0.34
CA ALA A 172 -9.87 19.41 -1.42
C ALA A 172 -10.86 19.76 -2.56
N ASN A 173 -11.63 20.84 -2.42
CA ASN A 173 -12.68 21.23 -3.37
C ASN A 173 -12.72 22.74 -3.66
N ASP A 174 -11.60 23.43 -3.43
CA ASP A 174 -11.38 24.87 -3.59
C ASP A 174 -12.32 25.79 -2.79
N ARG A 175 -13.21 25.23 -1.95
CA ARG A 175 -14.25 25.98 -1.24
C ARG A 175 -14.21 25.75 0.27
N ASP A 176 -14.26 24.50 0.70
CA ASP A 176 -14.44 24.15 2.10
C ASP A 176 -13.08 23.93 2.76
N ARG A 177 -12.89 24.58 3.91
CA ARG A 177 -11.60 24.65 4.60
C ARG A 177 -11.70 23.98 5.96
N TYR A 178 -10.71 23.17 6.31
CA TYR A 178 -10.73 22.36 7.51
C TYR A 178 -9.42 22.48 8.29
N PRO A 179 -9.45 22.75 9.61
CA PRO A 179 -8.23 22.67 10.42
C PRO A 179 -7.80 21.20 10.52
N ALA A 180 -6.51 20.95 10.35
CA ALA A 180 -5.92 19.62 10.43
C ALA A 180 -4.52 19.68 11.02
N LEU A 181 -4.05 18.54 11.52
CA LEU A 181 -2.63 18.29 11.74
C LEU A 181 -2.03 17.64 10.50
N LEU A 182 -0.90 18.16 10.04
CA LEU A 182 -0.17 17.68 8.88
C LEU A 182 1.22 17.18 9.30
N ASP A 183 1.63 16.05 8.75
CA ASP A 183 3.04 15.68 8.70
C ASP A 183 3.63 16.28 7.41
N PRO A 184 4.57 17.23 7.48
CA PRO A 184 5.21 17.78 6.29
C PRO A 184 5.96 16.75 5.45
N ALA A 185 6.35 15.60 6.01
CA ALA A 185 6.99 14.51 5.28
C ALA A 185 5.99 13.60 4.56
N ASP A 186 4.74 13.48 5.05
CA ASP A 186 3.69 12.66 4.45
C ASP A 186 2.98 13.41 3.30
N GLN A 187 3.69 13.54 2.18
CA GLN A 187 3.19 14.16 0.95
C GLN A 187 3.29 13.24 -0.26
N ARG A 188 2.27 13.26 -1.14
CA ARG A 188 2.30 12.56 -2.44
C ARG A 188 1.99 13.54 -3.57
N GLY A 189 2.96 13.82 -4.43
CA GLY A 189 2.81 14.81 -5.51
C GLY A 189 2.53 16.23 -5.01
N GLY A 190 2.94 16.54 -3.77
CA GLY A 190 2.67 17.81 -3.09
C GLY A 190 1.31 17.90 -2.38
N HIS A 191 0.46 16.89 -2.51
CA HIS A 191 -0.75 16.75 -1.70
C HIS A 191 -0.41 16.16 -0.32
N VAL A 192 -1.12 16.61 0.70
CA VAL A 192 -0.90 16.25 2.10
C VAL A 192 -1.88 15.17 2.57
N ARG A 193 -1.55 14.46 3.66
CA ARG A 193 -2.48 13.58 4.38
C ARG A 193 -2.92 14.21 5.71
N PRO A 194 -4.06 14.91 5.75
CA PRO A 194 -4.51 15.60 6.96
C PRO A 194 -5.09 14.67 8.04
N TRP A 195 -4.82 14.99 9.30
CA TRP A 195 -5.39 14.35 10.49
C TRP A 195 -6.40 15.27 11.18
N PHE A 196 -7.69 14.91 11.07
CA PHE A 196 -8.81 15.71 11.56
C PHE A 196 -9.30 15.24 12.93
N ASP A 197 -9.66 16.19 13.79
CA ASP A 197 -10.41 15.87 15.00
C ASP A 197 -11.85 15.45 14.68
N LEU A 198 -12.52 14.76 15.61
CA LEU A 198 -13.88 14.26 15.39
C LEU A 198 -14.91 15.38 15.06
N PRO A 199 -14.89 16.58 15.70
CA PRO A 199 -15.73 17.69 15.27
C PRO A 199 -15.54 18.09 13.81
N THR A 200 -14.30 18.15 13.32
CA THR A 200 -13.99 18.47 11.93
C THR A 200 -14.45 17.37 10.99
N VAL A 201 -14.27 16.09 11.35
CA VAL A 201 -14.80 14.96 10.58
C VAL A 201 -16.33 15.04 10.45
N ARG A 202 -17.05 15.42 11.50
CA ARG A 202 -18.50 15.63 11.44
C ARG A 202 -18.90 16.76 10.49
N ARG A 203 -18.09 17.82 10.40
CA ARG A 203 -18.29 18.90 9.43
C ARG A 203 -18.10 18.41 8.01
N ILE A 204 -16.99 17.71 7.73
CA ILE A 204 -16.73 17.07 6.43
C ILE A 204 -17.87 16.12 6.04
N ALA A 205 -18.38 15.33 6.99
CA ALA A 205 -19.54 14.45 6.76
C ALA A 205 -20.81 15.21 6.39
N ALA A 206 -21.10 16.32 7.04
CA ALA A 206 -22.24 17.16 6.68
C ALA A 206 -22.07 17.80 5.29
N ASP A 207 -20.85 18.26 4.98
CA ASP A 207 -20.52 18.93 3.72
C ASP A 207 -20.58 17.97 2.53
N THR A 208 -19.92 16.81 2.62
CA THR A 208 -19.94 15.78 1.57
C THR A 208 -21.35 15.22 1.33
N ARG A 209 -22.17 15.06 2.38
CA ARG A 209 -23.59 14.69 2.23
C ARG A 209 -24.41 15.75 1.52
N ARG A 210 -24.13 17.04 1.76
CA ARG A 210 -24.79 18.15 1.06
C ARG A 210 -24.40 18.15 -0.42
N GLU A 211 -23.14 17.91 -0.74
CA GLU A 211 -22.66 17.82 -2.12
C GLU A 211 -23.25 16.61 -2.84
N ALA A 212 -23.25 15.43 -2.22
CA ALA A 212 -23.88 14.24 -2.81
C ALA A 212 -25.38 14.43 -3.09
N ARG A 213 -26.11 15.19 -2.25
CA ARG A 213 -27.51 15.56 -2.54
C ARG A 213 -27.64 16.51 -3.73
N ARG A 214 -26.65 17.38 -3.93
CA ARG A 214 -26.66 18.39 -5.00
C ARG A 214 -26.22 17.80 -6.35
N TYR A 215 -25.24 16.92 -6.35
CA TYR A 215 -24.56 16.43 -7.56
C TYR A 215 -24.78 14.94 -7.83
N GLY A 216 -25.46 14.24 -6.92
CA GLY A 216 -25.67 12.80 -6.98
C GLY A 216 -24.57 12.01 -6.27
N HIS A 217 -24.94 10.85 -5.70
CA HIS A 217 -24.01 10.00 -4.97
C HIS A 217 -22.88 9.43 -5.84
N GLY A 218 -23.09 9.22 -7.14
CA GLY A 218 -22.05 8.77 -8.06
C GLY A 218 -20.93 9.77 -8.32
N SER A 219 -21.13 11.04 -7.96
CA SER A 219 -20.23 12.17 -8.31
C SER A 219 -19.41 12.67 -7.12
N THR A 220 -19.65 12.18 -5.91
CA THR A 220 -19.04 12.71 -4.70
C THR A 220 -18.91 11.61 -3.65
N ASP A 221 -17.68 11.39 -3.20
CA ASP A 221 -17.42 10.51 -2.06
C ASP A 221 -18.07 11.10 -0.79
N THR A 222 -18.59 10.24 0.09
CA THR A 222 -19.32 10.68 1.28
C THR A 222 -18.67 10.19 2.56
N VAL A 223 -18.65 11.05 3.58
CA VAL A 223 -18.22 10.66 4.93
C VAL A 223 -19.44 10.52 5.83
N HIS A 224 -19.47 9.45 6.62
CA HIS A 224 -20.51 9.16 7.60
C HIS A 224 -19.87 9.00 8.97
N VAL A 225 -20.48 9.63 9.97
CA VAL A 225 -20.08 9.48 11.38
C VAL A 225 -21.23 8.82 12.11
N LEU A 226 -21.02 7.58 12.55
CA LEU A 226 -21.99 6.78 13.28
C LEU A 226 -21.59 6.76 14.75
N THR A 227 -22.51 7.08 15.64
CA THR A 227 -22.28 7.05 17.08
C THR A 227 -23.26 6.09 17.73
N GLY A 228 -22.77 5.21 18.60
CA GLY A 228 -23.58 4.18 19.25
C GLY A 228 -23.05 3.80 20.62
N THR A 229 -23.76 2.92 21.32
CA THR A 229 -23.28 2.29 22.54
C THR A 229 -23.21 0.77 22.30
N VAL A 230 -22.07 0.16 22.58
CA VAL A 230 -21.83 -1.28 22.47
C VAL A 230 -21.27 -1.73 23.81
N ASP A 231 -21.92 -2.69 24.45
CA ASP A 231 -21.56 -3.21 25.78
C ASP A 231 -21.39 -2.11 26.85
N GLY A 232 -22.27 -1.10 26.81
CA GLY A 232 -22.25 0.03 27.73
C GLY A 232 -21.19 1.10 27.43
N ALA A 233 -20.28 0.86 26.48
CA ALA A 233 -19.29 1.83 26.04
C ALA A 233 -19.77 2.62 24.82
N ARG A 234 -19.52 3.94 24.80
CA ARG A 234 -19.81 4.77 23.62
C ARG A 234 -18.74 4.56 22.55
N HIS A 235 -19.19 4.30 21.33
CA HIS A 235 -18.34 4.12 20.16
C HIS A 235 -18.68 5.14 19.08
N THR A 236 -17.66 5.54 18.32
CA THR A 236 -17.81 6.34 17.11
C THR A 236 -17.11 5.62 15.97
N VAL A 237 -17.85 5.37 14.90
CA VAL A 237 -17.34 4.76 13.66
C VAL A 237 -17.40 5.83 12.57
N VAL A 238 -16.27 6.06 11.92
CA VAL A 238 -16.17 6.96 10.76
C VAL A 238 -16.04 6.10 9.51
N VAL A 239 -16.91 6.33 8.54
CA VAL A 239 -16.99 5.55 7.31
C VAL A 239 -16.84 6.50 6.12
N VAL A 240 -15.92 6.20 5.21
CA VAL A 240 -15.81 6.84 3.91
C VAL A 240 -16.42 5.92 2.87
N VAL A 241 -17.33 6.45 2.06
CA VAL A 241 -17.91 5.73 0.93
C VAL A 241 -17.46 6.41 -0.36
N SER A 242 -16.56 5.74 -1.08
CA SER A 242 -16.02 6.16 -2.36
C SER A 242 -16.85 5.63 -3.52
N TRP A 243 -17.65 6.52 -4.13
CA TRP A 243 -18.57 6.16 -5.20
C TRP A 243 -17.93 6.32 -6.58
N MET A 244 -17.10 7.34 -6.77
CA MET A 244 -16.60 7.76 -8.08
C MET A 244 -15.66 6.73 -8.75
N ARG A 245 -15.19 5.74 -7.99
CA ARG A 245 -14.24 4.72 -8.46
C ARG A 245 -14.71 3.29 -8.23
N LEU A 246 -15.96 3.11 -7.78
CA LEU A 246 -16.51 1.79 -7.55
C LEU A 246 -16.70 1.07 -8.89
N GLY A 247 -16.07 -0.10 -9.04
CA GLY A 247 -16.11 -0.88 -10.28
C GLY A 247 -15.12 -0.43 -11.36
N GLY A 248 -14.21 0.50 -11.04
CA GLY A 248 -13.07 0.85 -11.89
C GLY A 248 -11.82 0.01 -11.56
N GLU A 249 -10.76 0.19 -12.35
CA GLU A 249 -9.49 -0.57 -12.27
C GLU A 249 -8.76 -0.49 -10.91
N HIS A 250 -9.13 0.45 -10.03
CA HIS A 250 -8.32 0.81 -8.85
C HIS A 250 -9.04 0.72 -7.51
N ARG A 251 -10.35 0.40 -7.45
CA ARG A 251 -11.05 0.19 -6.17
C ARG A 251 -12.09 -0.93 -6.25
N THR A 252 -11.77 -2.03 -5.58
CA THR A 252 -12.66 -3.19 -5.37
C THR A 252 -13.64 -2.98 -4.22
N GLN A 253 -13.37 -2.04 -3.32
CA GLN A 253 -14.22 -1.70 -2.18
C GLN A 253 -14.69 -0.24 -2.26
N ALA A 254 -16.00 -0.05 -2.09
CA ALA A 254 -16.61 1.28 -2.02
C ALA A 254 -16.48 1.90 -0.61
N VAL A 255 -16.24 1.10 0.42
CA VAL A 255 -16.40 1.50 1.81
C VAL A 255 -15.10 1.29 2.57
N GLU A 256 -14.67 2.31 3.30
CA GLU A 256 -13.52 2.26 4.19
C GLU A 256 -13.96 2.69 5.60
N VAL A 257 -13.63 1.88 6.61
CA VAL A 257 -13.82 2.25 8.02
C VAL A 257 -12.53 2.89 8.51
N LEU A 258 -12.62 4.16 8.92
CA LEU A 258 -11.46 4.90 9.41
C LEU A 258 -11.27 4.67 10.91
N HIS A 259 -10.05 4.31 11.27
CA HIS A 259 -9.60 4.23 12.65
C HIS A 259 -8.91 5.53 13.06
N PRO A 260 -9.17 6.05 14.25
CA PRO A 260 -8.40 7.18 14.76
C PRO A 260 -6.96 6.76 15.08
N ASN A 261 -6.02 7.69 14.99
CA ASN A 261 -4.68 7.51 15.56
C ASN A 261 -4.70 7.54 17.10
N THR A 262 -3.53 7.48 17.72
CA THR A 262 -3.37 7.55 19.19
C THR A 262 -3.94 8.82 19.82
N ASP A 263 -4.08 9.91 19.05
CA ASP A 263 -4.63 11.20 19.50
C ASP A 263 -6.14 11.34 19.22
N GLY A 264 -6.79 10.28 18.72
CA GLY A 264 -8.23 10.34 18.39
C GLY A 264 -8.55 11.05 17.06
N ARG A 265 -7.57 11.23 16.17
CA ARG A 265 -7.72 11.94 14.88
C ARG A 265 -7.82 10.99 13.70
N TYR A 266 -8.53 11.40 12.65
CA TYR A 266 -8.86 10.58 11.49
C TYR A 266 -8.25 11.14 10.20
N ALA A 267 -7.67 10.27 9.38
CA ALA A 267 -7.16 10.61 8.05
C ALA A 267 -8.23 10.43 6.96
N VAL A 268 -9.13 11.40 6.81
CA VAL A 268 -10.27 11.30 5.88
C VAL A 268 -9.82 11.40 4.42
N GLY A 269 -10.07 10.36 3.62
CA GLY A 269 -9.77 10.31 2.18
C GLY A 269 -8.29 10.07 1.83
N GLY A 270 -7.39 10.25 2.79
CA GLY A 270 -5.95 10.09 2.60
C GLY A 270 -5.40 10.89 1.41
N HIS A 271 -4.39 10.36 0.74
CA HIS A 271 -3.83 10.97 -0.48
C HIS A 271 -4.77 10.90 -1.69
N ALA A 272 -5.82 10.08 -1.66
CA ALA A 272 -6.70 9.89 -2.81
C ALA A 272 -7.63 11.09 -3.06
N TRP A 273 -7.83 11.94 -2.05
CA TRP A 273 -8.68 13.13 -2.11
C TRP A 273 -7.89 14.41 -2.48
N CYS A 274 -6.59 14.28 -2.74
CA CYS A 274 -5.74 15.40 -3.19
C CYS A 274 -5.81 16.63 -2.27
N TRP A 275 -5.87 16.42 -0.95
CA TRP A 275 -5.83 17.53 0.01
C TRP A 275 -4.59 18.38 -0.21
N TYR A 276 -4.74 19.70 -0.11
CA TYR A 276 -3.63 20.64 -0.09
C TYR A 276 -3.77 21.60 1.09
N ALA A 277 -2.64 21.99 1.66
CA ALA A 277 -2.57 22.98 2.71
C ALA A 277 -2.79 24.39 2.13
N LEU A 278 -3.26 25.30 2.98
CA LEU A 278 -3.43 26.71 2.65
C LEU A 278 -2.43 27.55 3.45
N ASP A 279 -1.88 28.58 2.82
CA ASP A 279 -1.12 29.62 3.52
C ASP A 279 -2.03 30.62 4.25
N ASP A 280 -1.42 31.65 4.86
CA ASP A 280 -2.14 32.70 5.59
C ASP A 280 -3.09 33.53 4.71
N ASP A 281 -2.81 33.60 3.39
CA ASP A 281 -3.64 34.26 2.39
C ASP A 281 -4.67 33.30 1.76
N LEU A 282 -4.77 32.08 2.29
CA LEU A 282 -5.69 31.02 1.87
C LEU A 282 -5.40 30.50 0.46
N MET A 283 -4.15 30.63 0.00
CA MET A 283 -3.67 30.12 -1.27
C MET A 283 -3.13 28.69 -1.11
N PRO A 284 -3.35 27.80 -2.09
CA PRO A 284 -2.82 26.43 -2.05
C PRO A 284 -1.30 26.39 -1.95
N GLN A 285 -0.77 25.60 -1.02
CA GLN A 285 0.65 25.27 -0.92
C GLN A 285 0.91 23.85 -1.44
N ILE A 286 1.39 23.75 -2.70
CA ILE A 286 1.74 22.48 -3.35
C ILE A 286 3.13 22.63 -3.98
N PRO A 287 4.20 22.01 -3.42
CA PRO A 287 4.19 21.18 -2.21
C PRO A 287 3.97 22.00 -0.93
N PHE A 288 3.47 21.36 0.11
CA PHE A 288 3.34 21.97 1.43
C PHE A 288 4.73 22.20 2.04
N ARG A 289 5.00 23.44 2.45
CA ARG A 289 6.24 23.86 3.11
C ARG A 289 5.85 24.73 4.30
N PRO A 290 5.75 24.16 5.51
CA PRO A 290 5.41 24.97 6.67
C PRO A 290 6.44 26.09 6.83
N ALA A 291 5.99 27.28 7.20
CA ALA A 291 6.90 28.35 7.55
C ALA A 291 7.83 27.84 8.66
N SER A 292 9.15 28.02 8.49
CA SER A 292 10.10 27.69 9.54
C SER A 292 9.71 28.47 10.80
N ALA A 293 9.31 27.74 11.85
CA ALA A 293 9.03 28.31 13.16
C ALA A 293 10.28 28.96 13.76
#